data_AF-A0A1G9Y872-F1
#
_entry.id   AF-A0A1G9Y872-F1
#
_cell.length_a   1.000
_cell.length_b   1.000
_cell.length_c   1.000
_cell.angle_alpha   90.00
_cell.angle_beta   90.00
_cell.angle_gamma   90.00
#
_symmetry.space_group_name_H-M   'P 1'
#
loop_
_entity.id
_entity.type
_entity.pdbx_description
1 polymer ?
#
loop_
_entity_poly.entity_id
_entity_poly.type
_entity_poly.pdbx_seq_one_letter_code
_entity_poly.pdbx_strand_id
1 'polypeptide(L)'
;MDKSQYQILRYSVEAEIANFNSGNIDDSAFASSLMRLFLQASSAEQVRTQLAKRQFLTFRRNPDLTPPAWAFRQPGKSPSNIFIR
;
A
#
# COMPACT_ATOMS: atom_id res chain seq x y z
N MET A 1 -8.64 10.93 3.23
CA MET A 1 -7.46 10.96 4.11
C MET A 1 -7.84 11.55 5.46
N ASP A 2 -7.29 11.05 6.57
CA ASP A 2 -7.54 11.64 7.89
C ASP A 2 -6.77 12.97 8.07
N LYS A 3 -7.30 13.88 8.90
CA LYS A 3 -6.73 15.22 9.14
C LYS A 3 -5.29 15.15 9.65
N SER A 4 -4.98 14.19 10.52
CA SER A 4 -3.63 13.99 11.04
C SER A 4 -2.63 13.63 9.94
N GLN A 5 -3.02 12.72 9.04
CA GLN A 5 -2.20 12.26 7.92
C GLN A 5 -2.00 13.37 6.88
N TYR A 6 -3.02 14.20 6.66
CA TYR A 6 -2.90 15.40 5.85
C TYR A 6 -1.87 16.38 6.38
N GLN A 7 -1.88 16.65 7.69
CA GLN A 7 -0.88 17.53 8.28
C GLN A 7 0.52 16.95 8.16
N ILE A 8 0.71 15.65 8.40
CA ILE A 8 2.01 14.99 8.24
C ILE A 8 2.53 15.12 6.80
N LEU A 9 1.70 14.76 5.79
CA LEU A 9 2.10 14.87 4.39
C LEU A 9 2.45 16.31 4.02
N ARG A 10 1.63 17.27 4.45
CA ARG A 10 1.86 18.69 4.22
C ARG A 10 3.22 19.14 4.78
N TYR A 11 3.52 18.81 6.04
CA TYR A 11 4.79 19.17 6.66
C TYR A 11 5.98 18.53 5.95
N SER A 12 5.86 17.27 5.51
CA SER A 12 6.91 16.60 4.74
C SER A 12 7.17 17.27 3.40
N VAL A 13 6.12 17.70 2.69
CA VAL A 13 6.26 18.44 1.42
C VAL A 13 6.86 19.82 1.65
N GLU A 14 6.42 20.55 2.69
CA GLU A 14 6.98 21.85 3.06
C GLU A 14 8.49 21.75 3.38
N ALA A 15 8.92 20.68 4.06
CA ALA A 15 10.33 20.42 4.35
C ALA A 15 11.17 20.15 3.08
N GLU A 16 10.64 19.35 2.14
CA GLU A 16 11.32 19.10 0.85
C GLU A 16 11.45 20.39 0.03
N ILE A 17 10.43 21.24 0.01
CA ILE A 17 10.49 22.55 -0.67
C ILE A 17 11.53 23.47 -0.01
N ALA A 18 11.59 23.49 1.32
CA ALA A 18 12.60 24.26 2.05
C ALA A 18 14.03 23.76 1.75
N ASN A 19 14.22 22.44 1.66
CA ASN A 19 15.49 21.83 1.28
C ASN A 19 15.89 22.19 -0.15
N PHE A 20 14.96 22.17 -1.11
CA PHE A 20 15.22 22.59 -2.48
C PHE A 20 15.71 24.04 -2.57
N ASN A 21 15.05 24.95 -1.84
CA ASN A 21 15.40 26.36 -1.82
C ASN A 21 16.78 26.66 -1.17
N SER A 22 17.42 25.68 -0.53
CA SER A 22 18.75 25.85 0.08
C SER A 22 19.92 25.86 -0.92
N GLY A 23 19.62 25.73 -2.23
CA GLY A 23 20.55 26.11 -3.30
C GLY A 23 21.45 24.99 -3.82
N ASN A 24 21.13 23.72 -3.53
CA ASN A 24 21.94 22.60 -4.03
C ASN A 24 21.12 21.32 -4.24
N ILE A 25 20.23 21.27 -5.23
CA ILE A 25 19.59 20.02 -5.64
C ILE A 25 19.28 20.02 -7.16
N ASP A 26 19.60 18.89 -7.80
CA ASP A 26 19.13 18.47 -9.12
C ASP A 26 17.60 18.43 -9.18
N ASP A 27 16.99 19.21 -10.07
CA ASP A 27 15.52 19.32 -10.24
C ASP A 27 14.83 17.95 -10.37
N SER A 28 15.50 16.98 -10.99
CA SER A 28 14.98 15.63 -11.18
C SER A 28 14.93 14.84 -9.87
N ALA A 29 15.91 15.04 -8.99
CA ALA A 29 15.97 14.43 -7.68
C ALA A 29 14.89 14.99 -6.75
N PHE A 30 14.64 16.30 -6.81
CA PHE A 30 13.56 16.97 -6.08
C PHE A 30 12.17 16.50 -6.53
N ALA A 31 11.91 16.49 -7.84
CA ALA A 31 10.64 15.98 -8.36
C ALA A 31 10.42 14.51 -7.96
N SER A 32 11.49 13.71 -7.95
CA SER A 32 11.46 12.32 -7.51
C SER A 32 11.16 12.18 -6.00
N SER A 33 11.69 13.05 -5.15
CA SER A 33 11.43 13.01 -3.70
C SER A 33 9.97 13.34 -3.40
N LEU A 34 9.41 14.38 -4.04
CA LEU A 34 7.98 14.72 -3.94
C LEU A 34 7.09 13.58 -4.43
N MET A 35 7.38 12.99 -5.59
CA MET A 35 6.60 11.87 -6.12
C MET A 35 6.61 10.67 -5.16
N ARG A 36 7.74 10.37 -4.52
CA ARG A 36 7.82 9.30 -3.51
C ARG A 36 6.94 9.59 -2.30
N LEU A 37 6.93 10.82 -1.79
CA LEU A 37 6.06 11.22 -0.67
C LEU A 37 4.58 11.03 -1.01
N PHE A 38 4.16 11.49 -2.19
CA PHE A 38 2.77 11.33 -2.64
C PHE A 38 2.40 9.85 -2.86
N LEU A 39 3.28 9.07 -3.49
CA LEU A 39 3.05 7.64 -3.72
C LEU A 39 2.91 6.88 -2.39
N GLN A 40 3.76 7.19 -1.41
CA GLN A 40 3.71 6.60 -0.08
C GLN A 40 2.41 6.95 0.64
N ALA A 41 1.99 8.22 0.64
CA ALA A 41 0.74 8.63 1.27
C ALA A 41 -0.49 8.02 0.59
N SER A 42 -0.51 8.01 -0.75
CA SER A 42 -1.61 7.44 -1.53
C SER A 42 -1.74 5.93 -1.32
N SER A 43 -0.63 5.19 -1.36
CA SER A 43 -0.63 3.75 -1.13
C SER A 43 -1.07 3.41 0.30
N ALA A 44 -0.61 4.14 1.31
CA ALA A 44 -1.07 3.97 2.68
C ALA A 44 -2.59 4.22 2.84
N GLU A 45 -3.13 5.24 2.17
CA GLU A 45 -4.57 5.51 2.18
C GLU A 45 -5.39 4.42 1.48
N GLN A 46 -4.89 3.90 0.35
CA GLN A 46 -5.52 2.79 -0.34
C GLN A 46 -5.58 1.53 0.53
N VAL A 47 -4.48 1.18 1.20
CA VAL A 47 -4.44 0.04 2.13
C VAL A 47 -5.42 0.26 3.30
N ARG A 48 -5.44 1.46 3.90
CA ARG A 48 -6.40 1.79 4.97
C ARG A 48 -7.85 1.68 4.51
N THR A 49 -8.15 2.12 3.29
CA THR A 49 -9.49 2.05 2.72
C THR A 49 -9.89 0.60 2.42
N GLN A 50 -8.98 -0.22 1.90
CA GLN A 50 -9.19 -1.66 1.69
C GLN A 50 -9.45 -2.38 3.03
N LEU A 51 -8.65 -2.09 4.05
CA LEU A 51 -8.82 -2.59 5.42
C LEU A 51 -10.20 -2.21 5.98
N ALA A 52 -10.57 -0.93 5.90
CA ALA A 52 -11.84 -0.42 6.42
C ALA A 52 -13.05 -1.07 5.71
N LYS A 53 -12.95 -1.27 4.39
CA LYS A 53 -14.00 -1.94 3.60
C LYS A 53 -14.00 -3.47 3.78
N ARG A 54 -13.01 -4.05 4.48
CA ARG A 54 -12.72 -5.50 4.49
C ARG A 54 -12.56 -6.08 3.08
N GLN A 55 -12.32 -5.21 2.11
CA GLN A 55 -12.05 -5.55 0.72
C GLN A 55 -10.54 -5.63 0.59
N PHE A 56 -9.95 -6.61 1.26
CA PHE A 56 -8.61 -7.01 0.90
C PHE A 56 -8.65 -7.41 -0.57
N LEU A 57 -7.71 -6.91 -1.36
CA LEU A 57 -7.37 -7.53 -2.65
C LEU A 57 -6.86 -8.94 -2.35
N THR A 58 -7.78 -9.84 -2.03
CA THR A 58 -7.53 -11.26 -2.17
C THR A 58 -7.36 -11.50 -3.66
N PHE A 59 -6.54 -12.46 -4.04
CA PHE A 59 -6.40 -12.87 -5.45
C PHE A 59 -7.75 -13.26 -6.10
N ARG A 60 -8.84 -13.33 -5.31
CA ARG A 60 -10.19 -13.54 -5.78
C ARG A 60 -10.77 -12.21 -6.27
N ARG A 61 -10.87 -12.10 -7.60
CA ARG A 61 -11.57 -11.03 -8.30
C ARG A 61 -13.09 -11.01 -8.02
N ASN A 62 -13.65 -12.09 -7.45
CA ASN A 62 -15.05 -12.21 -7.09
C ASN A 62 -15.18 -12.85 -5.69
N PRO A 63 -15.77 -12.17 -4.70
CA PRO A 63 -15.93 -12.68 -3.33
C PRO A 63 -16.88 -13.87 -3.22
N ASP A 64 -17.87 -14.00 -4.12
CA ASP A 64 -18.85 -15.09 -4.12
C ASP A 64 -18.33 -16.35 -4.83
N LEU A 65 -17.15 -16.26 -5.46
CA LEU A 65 -16.54 -17.39 -6.12
C LEU A 65 -15.99 -18.35 -5.07
N THR A 66 -16.59 -19.54 -5.00
CA THR A 66 -16.05 -20.62 -4.19
C THR A 66 -14.66 -20.98 -4.72
N PRO A 67 -13.61 -20.89 -3.88
CA PRO A 67 -12.27 -21.26 -4.30
C PRO A 67 -12.24 -22.74 -4.70
N PRO A 68 -11.49 -23.10 -5.75
CA PRO A 68 -11.29 -24.51 -6.07
C PRO A 68 -10.61 -25.21 -4.88
N ALA A 69 -10.92 -26.49 -4.69
CA ALA A 69 -10.54 -27.25 -3.49
C ALA A 69 -9.02 -27.26 -3.20
N TRP A 70 -8.18 -27.09 -4.22
CA TRP A 70 -6.73 -26.97 -4.08
C TRP A 70 -6.25 -25.61 -3.54
N ALA A 71 -7.08 -24.56 -3.65
CA ALA A 71 -6.77 -23.19 -3.24
C ALA A 71 -7.36 -22.80 -1.88
N PHE A 72 -8.38 -23.53 -1.39
CA PHE A 72 -8.92 -23.33 -0.06
C PHE A 72 -8.17 -24.17 0.97
N ARG A 73 -7.61 -23.52 1.99
CA ARG A 73 -7.02 -24.19 3.15
C ARG A 73 -7.77 -23.75 4.39
N GLN A 74 -8.31 -24.72 5.12
CA GLN A 74 -8.93 -24.46 6.41
C GLN A 74 -7.83 -24.02 7.40
N PRO A 75 -7.96 -22.87 8.08
CA PRO A 75 -6.97 -22.42 9.05
C PRO A 75 -6.74 -23.50 10.12
N GLY A 76 -5.48 -23.82 10.41
CA GLY A 76 -5.12 -24.80 11.45
C GLY A 76 -4.96 -26.26 10.98
N LYS A 77 -5.16 -26.57 9.69
CA LYS A 77 -4.81 -27.90 9.14
C LYS A 77 -3.47 -27.88 8.43
N SER A 78 -2.51 -28.61 9.00
CA SER A 78 -1.23 -28.98 8.35
C SER A 78 -1.51 -29.69 7.01
N PRO A 79 -0.71 -29.47 5.96
CA PRO A 79 -0.89 -30.17 4.69
C PRO A 79 -0.76 -31.68 4.91
N SER A 80 -1.85 -32.41 4.72
CA SER A 80 -1.77 -33.86 4.55
C SER A 80 -0.87 -34.12 3.34
N ASN A 81 0.23 -34.85 3.54
CA ASN A 81 1.18 -35.24 2.50
C ASN A 81 0.45 -35.75 1.26
N ILE A 82 0.31 -34.89 0.25
CA ILE A 82 -0.18 -35.28 -1.07
C ILE A 82 1.01 -35.96 -1.74
N PHE A 83 1.02 -37.29 -1.73
CA PHE A 83 1.88 -38.05 -2.62
C PHE A 83 1.38 -37.83 -4.05
N ILE A 84 2.17 -37.07 -4.82
CA ILE A 84 2.01 -36.99 -6.27
C ILE A 84 2.60 -38.30 -6.82
N ARG A 85 1.74 -39.14 -7.39
CA ARG A 85 2.14 -40.32 -8.18
C ARG A 85 2.41 -39.93 -9.61
#